data_AF-A0A1I8H8L6-F1
#
_entry.id   AF-A0A1I8H8L6-F1
#
_cell.length_a   1.000
_cell.length_b   1.000
_cell.length_c   1.000
_cell.angle_alpha   90.00
_cell.angle_beta   90.00
_cell.angle_gamma   90.00
#
_symmetry.space_group_name_H-M   'P 1'
#
loop_
_entity.id
_entity.type
_entity.pdbx_description
1 polymer ?
#
loop_
_entity_poly.entity_id
_entity_poly.type
_entity_poly.pdbx_seq_one_letter_code
_entity_poly.pdbx_strand_id
1 'polypeptide(L)'
;MDYSIDILLRQKWTDPRLRFKGYNRSLSLSYLKQKLWIPDLFFRNAKYGFLHEITTPNYLIWLDPNGLVTFSQKLTVRLACPMQLWNFPMDTQLCPLEIGSYGFALSDLEFVWMTDRAPVSLNKQMMLNEFEIPEVRAGSCNKAYNTTGQFACLFVEFKLERKFGFYLIYTYLPSILIVAISWISFWIDYKAVPARITLGLLSVLALMTQASATVQKLPRVSYVKAIDVWLFACLAFVVASLLEFALVNMIARRRERRQARDDLRGTMTREMRMLRGNLLPQQQKRPRGSTDANSSGGDDDLREDADTASAGRRKGKSANSRQPASAEEEFRAETVDNVFTIVYPACFLAFNLVYWLTYMFYKAV
;
A
#
# COMPACT_ATOMS: atom_id res chain seq x y z
N MET A 1 3.74 4.77 22.53
CA MET A 1 4.76 3.76 22.14
C MET A 1 5.64 3.51 23.36
N ASP A 2 5.85 2.24 23.67
CA ASP A 2 6.63 1.70 24.77
C ASP A 2 6.74 0.18 24.59
N TYR A 3 7.62 -0.44 25.37
CA TYR A 3 7.80 -1.89 25.40
C TYR A 3 7.98 -2.34 26.86
N SER A 4 7.64 -3.58 27.15
CA SER A 4 7.77 -4.18 28.48
C SER A 4 8.82 -5.28 28.45
N ILE A 5 9.67 -5.35 29.47
CA ILE A 5 10.69 -6.40 29.62
C ILE A 5 10.73 -6.91 31.06
N ASP A 6 10.99 -8.21 31.18
CA ASP A 6 11.33 -8.88 32.43
C ASP A 6 12.85 -9.03 32.51
N ILE A 7 13.48 -8.51 33.56
CA ILE A 7 14.93 -8.47 33.72
C ILE A 7 15.37 -9.00 35.09
N LEU A 8 16.51 -9.69 35.08
CA LEU A 8 17.27 -10.04 36.29
C LEU A 8 18.42 -9.05 36.43
N LEU A 9 18.17 -7.94 37.13
CA LEU A 9 19.18 -6.91 37.36
C LEU A 9 20.17 -7.40 38.41
N ARG A 10 21.46 -7.44 38.06
CA ARG A 10 22.56 -7.80 38.96
C ARG A 10 23.52 -6.63 39.13
N GLN A 11 23.79 -6.29 40.37
CA GLN A 11 24.66 -5.20 40.79
C GLN A 11 25.75 -5.76 41.70
N LYS A 12 26.95 -5.21 41.64
CA LYS A 12 28.08 -5.59 42.50
C LYS A 12 28.81 -4.33 42.98
N TRP A 13 29.12 -4.29 44.26
CA TRP A 13 29.99 -3.26 44.85
C TRP A 13 30.76 -3.86 46.03
N THR A 14 31.89 -3.24 46.40
CA THR A 14 32.69 -3.70 47.55
C THR A 14 32.50 -2.74 48.71
N ASP A 15 32.03 -3.23 49.86
CA ASP A 15 31.95 -2.47 51.11
C ASP A 15 32.97 -2.99 52.12
N PRO A 16 34.06 -2.26 52.40
CA PRO A 16 35.08 -2.67 53.37
C PRO A 16 34.53 -2.91 54.78
N ARG A 17 33.39 -2.28 55.15
CA ARG A 17 32.77 -2.40 56.49
C ARG A 17 32.10 -3.76 56.72
N LEU A 18 31.80 -4.49 55.65
CA LEU A 18 31.13 -5.79 55.69
C LEU A 18 32.11 -6.97 55.66
N ARG A 19 33.43 -6.73 55.75
CA ARG A 19 34.44 -7.78 55.78
C ARG A 19 34.35 -8.61 57.05
N PHE A 20 34.31 -9.94 56.91
CA PHE A 20 34.30 -10.88 58.01
C PHE A 20 35.45 -11.89 57.91
N LYS A 21 35.84 -12.47 59.05
CA LYS A 21 36.89 -13.49 59.15
C LYS A 21 36.33 -14.75 59.81
N GLY A 22 36.95 -15.90 59.54
CA GLY A 22 36.58 -17.19 60.13
C GLY A 22 35.51 -17.99 59.37
N TYR A 23 35.02 -17.49 58.23
CA TYR A 23 34.09 -18.23 57.37
C TYR A 23 34.42 -17.97 55.89
N ASN A 24 34.56 -19.04 55.10
CA ASN A 24 35.06 -18.97 53.72
C ASN A 24 33.97 -19.11 52.64
N ARG A 25 32.68 -19.07 53.01
CA ARG A 25 31.55 -19.13 52.05
C ARG A 25 30.79 -17.81 52.04
N SER A 26 30.16 -17.51 50.91
CA SER A 26 29.25 -16.38 50.73
C SER A 26 28.04 -16.49 51.65
N LEU A 27 27.66 -15.40 52.31
CA LEU A 27 26.50 -15.31 53.20
C LEU A 27 25.31 -14.66 52.49
N SER A 28 24.10 -15.18 52.69
CA SER A 28 22.87 -14.52 52.24
C SER A 28 22.41 -13.50 53.28
N LEU A 29 22.30 -12.23 52.87
CA LEU A 29 21.92 -11.09 53.73
C LEU A 29 20.60 -10.44 53.31
N SER A 30 19.75 -11.13 52.54
CA SER A 30 18.46 -10.57 52.07
C SER A 30 17.59 -10.02 53.21
N TYR A 31 17.64 -10.62 54.41
CA TYR A 31 16.90 -10.17 55.59
C TYR A 31 17.41 -8.84 56.18
N LEU A 32 18.61 -8.39 55.82
CA LEU A 32 19.20 -7.11 56.25
C LEU A 32 19.12 -6.01 55.19
N LYS A 33 18.34 -6.17 54.11
CA LYS A 33 18.21 -5.18 53.02
C LYS A 33 18.03 -3.74 53.50
N GLN A 34 17.23 -3.52 54.55
CA GLN A 34 16.95 -2.19 55.11
C GLN A 34 18.11 -1.56 55.90
N LYS A 35 19.13 -2.35 56.31
CA LYS A 35 20.31 -1.88 57.05
C LYS A 35 21.55 -1.72 56.17
N LEU A 36 21.48 -2.14 54.92
CA LEU A 36 22.58 -2.08 53.96
C LEU A 36 22.39 -0.88 53.04
N TRP A 37 23.48 -0.17 52.75
CA TRP A 37 23.48 0.79 51.65
C TRP A 37 23.36 0.05 50.32
N ILE A 38 22.51 0.54 49.44
CA ILE A 38 22.27 0.01 48.10
C ILE A 38 22.28 1.22 47.15
N PRO A 39 22.98 1.16 46.01
CA PRO A 39 22.99 2.25 45.03
C PRO A 39 21.58 2.56 44.50
N ASP A 40 21.31 3.83 44.25
CA ASP A 40 20.01 4.41 43.88
C ASP A 40 19.68 4.25 42.39
N LEU A 41 19.96 3.05 41.85
CA LEU A 41 19.78 2.72 40.45
C LEU A 41 18.30 2.85 40.04
N PHE A 42 18.02 3.75 39.10
CA PHE A 42 16.70 3.92 38.49
C PHE A 42 16.77 3.85 36.95
N PHE A 43 15.62 3.60 36.33
CA PHE A 43 15.46 3.54 34.88
C PHE A 43 14.98 4.89 34.35
N ARG A 44 15.85 5.63 33.65
CA ARG A 44 15.60 7.03 33.24
C ARG A 44 14.39 7.18 32.31
N ASN A 45 14.15 6.17 31.45
CA ASN A 45 13.05 6.16 30.49
C ASN A 45 11.90 5.20 30.86
N ALA A 46 11.83 4.73 32.11
CA ALA A 46 10.68 3.93 32.56
C ALA A 46 9.44 4.79 32.77
N LYS A 47 8.29 4.31 32.26
CA LYS A 47 6.97 4.86 32.57
C LYS A 47 6.31 4.14 33.74
N TYR A 48 6.68 2.87 33.95
CA TYR A 48 6.18 2.01 34.99
C TYR A 48 7.21 0.92 35.29
N GLY A 49 7.30 0.49 36.55
CA GLY A 49 8.16 -0.60 36.99
C GLY A 49 7.57 -1.32 38.19
N PHE A 50 7.79 -2.62 38.26
CA PHE A 50 7.30 -3.49 39.34
C PHE A 50 8.39 -4.49 39.75
N LEU A 51 8.61 -4.61 41.06
CA LEU A 51 9.44 -5.66 41.67
C LEU A 51 8.56 -6.90 41.85
N HIS A 52 9.02 -8.08 41.39
CA HIS A 52 8.21 -9.29 41.51
C HIS A 52 8.13 -9.77 42.96
N GLU A 53 6.93 -9.83 43.52
CA GLU A 53 6.67 -10.42 44.85
C GLU A 53 5.54 -11.46 44.70
N ILE A 54 5.80 -12.72 45.09
CA ILE A 54 4.80 -13.81 44.97
C ILE A 54 4.60 -14.49 46.32
N THR A 55 5.65 -15.12 46.86
CA THR A 55 5.69 -15.65 48.23
C THR A 55 6.60 -14.80 49.13
N THR A 56 7.71 -14.34 48.56
CA THR A 56 8.59 -13.31 49.11
C THR A 56 9.00 -12.36 47.97
N PRO A 57 9.53 -11.17 48.28
CA PRO A 57 10.10 -10.29 47.27
C PRO A 57 11.30 -10.92 46.56
N ASN A 58 11.31 -10.92 45.23
CA ASN A 58 12.33 -11.57 44.41
C ASN A 58 13.62 -10.74 44.31
N TYR A 59 14.30 -10.57 45.45
CA TYR A 59 15.66 -10.06 45.52
C TYR A 59 16.56 -10.94 46.40
N LEU A 60 17.86 -10.89 46.11
CA LEU A 60 18.88 -11.69 46.75
C LEU A 60 20.14 -10.85 46.97
N ILE A 61 20.61 -10.78 48.23
CA ILE A 61 21.86 -10.12 48.60
C ILE A 61 22.84 -11.20 49.07
N TRP A 62 23.95 -11.36 48.37
CA TRP A 62 25.07 -12.22 48.77
C TRP A 62 26.26 -11.36 49.17
N LEU A 63 26.94 -11.73 50.25
CA LEU A 63 28.16 -11.09 50.74
C LEU A 63 29.29 -12.12 50.76
N ASP A 64 30.38 -11.82 50.06
CA ASP A 64 31.61 -12.58 50.08
C ASP A 64 32.55 -12.12 51.23
N PRO A 65 33.45 -12.98 51.76
CA PRO A 65 34.32 -12.64 52.89
C PRO A 65 35.22 -11.41 52.69
N ASN A 66 35.53 -11.06 51.44
CA ASN A 66 36.32 -9.89 51.06
C ASN A 66 35.54 -8.55 51.13
N GLY A 67 34.24 -8.58 51.43
CA GLY A 67 33.35 -7.42 51.45
C GLY A 67 32.64 -7.13 50.12
N LEU A 68 32.76 -8.01 49.11
CA LEU A 68 32.02 -7.88 47.86
C LEU A 68 30.54 -8.24 48.11
N VAL A 69 29.65 -7.29 47.81
CA VAL A 69 28.20 -7.48 47.83
C VAL A 69 27.71 -7.71 46.41
N THR A 70 26.98 -8.80 46.20
CA THR A 70 26.21 -9.05 44.96
C THR A 70 24.72 -8.91 45.27
N PHE A 71 24.06 -7.96 44.61
CA PHE A 71 22.62 -7.75 44.70
C PHE A 71 21.95 -8.16 43.39
N SER A 72 21.00 -9.08 43.44
CA SER A 72 20.25 -9.57 42.28
C SER A 72 18.75 -9.38 42.52
N GLN A 73 18.00 -8.81 41.58
CA GLN A 73 16.55 -8.64 41.71
C GLN A 73 15.80 -8.88 40.38
N LYS A 74 14.59 -9.45 40.46
CA LYS A 74 13.71 -9.64 39.30
C LYS A 74 12.70 -8.50 39.18
N LEU A 75 12.72 -7.82 38.05
CA LEU A 75 11.92 -6.63 37.76
C LEU A 75 11.14 -6.83 36.46
N THR A 76 9.92 -6.29 36.38
CA THR A 76 9.30 -5.93 35.09
C THR A 76 9.36 -4.43 34.95
N VAL A 77 9.86 -3.92 33.83
CA VAL A 77 9.86 -2.49 33.51
C VAL A 77 9.22 -2.22 32.17
N ARG A 78 8.40 -1.17 32.10
CA ARG A 78 7.78 -0.66 30.87
C ARG A 78 8.46 0.65 30.48
N LEU A 79 9.22 0.59 29.40
CA LEU A 79 10.18 1.61 28.98
C LEU A 79 9.64 2.37 27.77
N ALA A 80 9.87 3.69 27.73
CA ALA A 80 9.55 4.51 26.58
C ALA A 80 10.51 4.17 25.41
N CYS A 81 9.93 3.82 24.26
CA CYS A 81 10.65 3.65 23.00
C CYS A 81 9.99 4.55 21.93
N PRO A 82 10.71 5.55 21.38
CA PRO A 82 10.21 6.45 20.34
C PRO A 82 10.31 5.78 18.96
N MET A 83 9.38 4.88 18.65
CA MET A 83 9.39 4.12 17.39
C MET A 83 9.08 5.01 16.17
N GLN A 84 9.74 4.70 15.05
CA GLN A 84 9.64 5.40 13.78
C GLN A 84 9.06 4.46 12.70
N LEU A 85 7.82 4.73 12.27
CA LEU A 85 7.01 3.79 11.47
C LEU A 85 6.94 4.14 9.98
N TRP A 86 7.80 5.03 9.47
CA TRP A 86 7.75 5.43 8.05
C TRP A 86 7.92 4.24 7.10
N ASN A 87 8.80 3.28 7.44
CA ASN A 87 9.03 2.08 6.63
C ASN A 87 8.14 0.89 7.02
N PHE A 88 7.11 1.09 7.86
CA PHE A 88 6.28 -0.02 8.32
C PHE A 88 5.60 -0.74 7.14
N PRO A 89 5.62 -2.09 7.07
CA PRO A 89 6.09 -3.05 8.09
C PRO A 89 7.55 -3.55 7.93
N MET A 90 8.36 -2.96 7.06
CA MET A 90 9.79 -3.26 6.86
C MET A 90 10.66 -2.41 7.80
N ASP A 91 10.15 -2.09 8.99
CA ASP A 91 10.78 -1.19 9.95
C ASP A 91 11.76 -1.92 10.89
N THR A 92 12.82 -1.20 11.26
CA THR A 92 13.74 -1.56 12.35
C THR A 92 13.61 -0.50 13.43
N GLN A 93 13.44 -0.92 14.68
CA GLN A 93 13.28 -0.02 15.83
C GLN A 93 14.49 -0.13 16.76
N LEU A 94 15.01 1.01 17.20
CA LEU A 94 16.01 1.08 18.26
C LEU A 94 15.33 1.49 19.57
N CYS A 95 15.17 0.53 20.49
CA CYS A 95 14.54 0.76 21.78
C CYS A 95 15.59 0.79 22.90
N PRO A 96 15.87 1.96 23.52
CA PRO A 96 16.82 2.08 24.61
C PRO A 96 16.20 1.71 25.96
N LEU A 97 17.02 1.17 26.84
CA LEU A 97 16.85 1.05 28.27
C LEU A 97 17.98 1.89 28.89
N GLU A 98 17.63 3.02 29.51
CA GLU A 98 18.59 3.89 30.18
C GLU A 98 18.56 3.65 31.71
N ILE A 99 19.73 3.39 32.29
CA ILE A 99 19.96 3.20 33.73
C ILE A 99 20.79 4.38 34.25
N GLY A 100 20.49 4.92 35.43
CA GLY A 100 21.32 5.95 36.07
C GLY A 100 21.18 6.02 37.58
N SER A 101 22.05 6.79 38.22
CA SER A 101 21.88 7.25 39.61
C SER A 101 20.99 8.49 39.62
N TYR A 102 20.13 8.61 40.64
CA TYR A 102 19.14 9.67 40.77
C TYR A 102 19.67 10.87 41.57
N GLY A 103 20.39 10.61 42.67
CA GLY A 103 20.87 11.61 43.62
C GLY A 103 22.38 11.64 43.85
N PHE A 104 23.13 10.60 43.48
CA PHE A 104 24.59 10.60 43.63
C PHE A 104 25.28 11.12 42.35
N ALA A 105 26.23 12.03 42.53
CA ALA A 105 27.06 12.52 41.44
C ALA A 105 28.08 11.45 41.00
N LEU A 106 28.63 11.62 39.80
CA LEU A 106 29.64 10.72 39.22
C LEU A 106 30.92 10.62 40.07
N SER A 107 31.19 11.60 40.94
CA SER A 107 32.27 11.56 41.94
C SER A 107 32.04 10.53 43.04
N ASP A 108 30.77 10.22 43.34
CA ASP A 108 30.37 9.43 44.50
C ASP A 108 29.91 8.03 44.07
N LEU A 109 29.33 7.93 42.87
CA LEU A 109 28.79 6.69 42.33
C LEU A 109 28.98 6.61 40.80
N GLU A 110 29.84 5.70 40.37
CA GLU A 110 30.01 5.33 38.96
C GLU A 110 29.34 3.97 38.67
N PHE A 111 28.72 3.86 37.49
CA PHE A 111 28.18 2.59 36.98
C PHE A 111 29.05 2.09 35.83
N VAL A 112 29.55 0.86 35.96
CA VAL A 112 30.41 0.20 34.97
C VAL A 112 29.82 -1.18 34.62
N TRP A 113 29.79 -1.52 33.33
CA TRP A 113 29.39 -2.86 32.90
C TRP A 113 30.40 -3.91 33.35
N MET A 114 29.94 -5.09 33.79
CA MET A 114 30.83 -6.16 34.24
C MET A 114 31.67 -6.68 33.07
N THR A 115 33.01 -6.62 33.20
CA THR A 115 33.96 -6.99 32.14
C THR A 115 34.17 -8.50 31.99
N ASP A 116 33.74 -9.31 32.96
CA ASP A 116 33.93 -10.77 32.93
C ASP A 116 33.00 -11.49 31.94
N ARG A 117 31.95 -10.81 31.46
CA ARG A 117 30.86 -11.38 30.63
C ARG A 117 30.31 -10.33 29.67
N ALA A 118 29.45 -10.77 28.74
CA ALA A 118 28.61 -9.84 27.99
C ALA A 118 27.74 -9.01 28.95
N PRO A 119 27.65 -7.66 28.77
CA PRO A 119 26.87 -6.77 29.64
C PRO A 119 25.40 -7.17 29.82
N VAL A 120 24.82 -7.78 28.78
CA VAL A 120 23.44 -8.26 28.75
C VAL A 120 23.43 -9.67 28.17
N SER A 121 22.65 -10.56 28.81
CA SER A 121 22.43 -11.93 28.34
C SER A 121 20.96 -12.12 28.03
N LEU A 122 20.62 -12.35 26.76
CA LEU A 122 19.28 -12.73 26.34
C LEU A 122 19.09 -14.25 26.44
N ASN A 123 17.85 -14.69 26.70
CA ASN A 123 17.51 -16.09 26.57
C ASN A 123 17.49 -16.47 25.07
N LYS A 124 18.35 -17.40 24.65
CA LYS A 124 18.42 -17.89 23.27
C LYS A 124 17.14 -18.58 22.77
N GLN A 125 16.27 -19.01 23.69
CA GLN A 125 14.97 -19.62 23.39
C GLN A 125 13.81 -18.60 23.38
N MET A 126 14.10 -17.30 23.58
CA MET A 126 13.08 -16.26 23.54
C MET A 126 12.51 -16.11 22.14
N MET A 127 11.18 -16.20 22.02
CA MET A 127 10.46 -15.99 20.76
C MET A 127 9.56 -14.77 20.90
N LEU A 128 9.71 -13.80 19.99
CA LEU A 128 8.81 -12.65 19.85
C LEU A 128 7.87 -12.89 18.66
N ASN A 129 6.60 -12.47 18.80
CA ASN A 129 5.59 -12.71 17.77
C ASN A 129 5.75 -11.75 16.57
N GLU A 130 5.90 -10.45 16.83
CA GLU A 130 5.99 -9.43 15.78
C GLU A 130 7.41 -9.13 15.29
N PHE A 131 8.42 -9.40 16.13
CA PHE A 131 9.82 -9.05 15.88
C PHE A 131 10.71 -10.30 15.90
N GLU A 132 11.90 -10.16 15.33
CA GLU A 132 12.98 -11.13 15.49
C GLU A 132 13.66 -10.98 16.87
N ILE A 133 14.57 -11.90 17.22
CA ILE A 133 15.32 -11.82 18.48
C ILE A 133 16.23 -10.58 18.38
N PRO A 134 16.14 -9.61 19.31
CA PRO A 134 16.85 -8.35 19.16
C PRO A 134 18.36 -8.52 19.26
N GLU A 135 19.08 -7.83 18.38
CA GLU A 135 20.50 -7.55 18.60
C GLU A 135 20.63 -6.52 19.73
N VAL A 136 21.66 -6.67 20.57
CA VAL A 136 21.85 -5.84 21.77
C VAL A 136 23.16 -5.09 21.71
N ARG A 137 23.10 -3.77 21.86
CA ARG A 137 24.24 -2.89 22.07
C ARG A 137 24.19 -2.34 23.50
N ALA A 138 25.32 -2.31 24.19
CA ALA A 138 25.41 -1.72 25.53
C ALA A 138 26.57 -0.72 25.60
N GLY A 139 26.44 0.30 26.44
CA GLY A 139 27.47 1.33 26.63
C GLY A 139 27.20 2.25 27.82
N SER A 140 28.01 3.30 27.94
CA SER A 140 27.80 4.41 28.89
C SER A 140 27.17 5.61 28.19
N CYS A 141 26.37 6.36 28.94
CA CYS A 141 25.62 7.54 28.49
C CYS A 141 25.74 8.70 29.48
N ASN A 142 26.86 8.81 30.22
CA ASN A 142 27.04 9.78 31.30
C ASN A 142 26.65 11.20 30.84
N LYS A 143 25.72 11.83 31.58
CA LYS A 143 25.13 13.14 31.22
C LYS A 143 25.53 14.19 32.26
N ALA A 144 25.97 15.34 31.78
CA ALA A 144 26.22 16.54 32.58
C ALA A 144 24.95 17.41 32.61
N TYR A 145 24.58 17.89 33.79
CA TYR A 145 23.49 18.85 33.99
C TYR A 145 24.06 20.13 34.60
N ASN A 146 23.77 21.27 33.98
CA ASN A 146 24.34 22.58 34.36
C ASN A 146 24.06 22.99 35.81
N THR A 147 22.98 22.46 36.42
CA THR A 147 22.53 22.82 37.77
C THR A 147 22.89 21.81 38.86
N THR A 148 23.06 20.53 38.52
CA THR A 148 23.21 19.44 39.49
C THR A 148 24.47 18.59 39.32
N GLY A 149 25.27 18.83 38.28
CA GLY A 149 26.53 18.13 38.04
C GLY A 149 26.44 16.95 37.06
N GLN A 150 27.45 16.08 37.08
CA GLN A 150 27.51 14.89 36.21
C GLN A 150 26.98 13.67 36.93
N PHE A 151 26.19 12.83 36.23
CA PHE A 151 25.58 11.62 36.79
C PHE A 151 25.90 10.40 35.93
N ALA A 152 26.18 9.28 36.60
CA ALA A 152 26.38 8.00 35.95
C ALA A 152 25.16 7.57 35.13
N CYS A 153 25.43 6.99 33.95
CA CYS A 153 24.42 6.48 33.05
C CYS A 153 24.99 5.31 32.24
N LEU A 154 24.24 4.21 32.20
CA LEU A 154 24.48 3.07 31.30
C LEU A 154 23.25 2.88 30.42
N PHE A 155 23.46 2.49 29.16
CA PHE A 155 22.35 2.18 28.25
C PHE A 155 22.48 0.77 27.68
N VAL A 156 21.31 0.19 27.38
CA VAL A 156 21.14 -1.01 26.56
C VAL A 156 20.19 -0.66 25.44
N GLU A 157 20.63 -0.78 24.20
CA GLU A 157 19.85 -0.52 22.99
C GLU A 157 19.48 -1.86 22.36
N PHE A 158 18.17 -2.12 22.24
CA PHE A 158 17.61 -3.29 21.58
C PHE A 158 17.23 -2.93 20.15
N LYS A 159 17.89 -3.56 19.17
CA LYS A 159 17.55 -3.45 17.75
C LYS A 159 16.51 -4.50 17.39
N LEU A 160 15.28 -4.05 17.14
CA LEU A 160 14.11 -4.89 16.85
C LEU A 160 13.76 -4.80 15.36
N GLU A 161 14.03 -5.86 14.60
CA GLU A 161 13.61 -5.99 13.20
C GLU A 161 12.23 -6.68 13.13
N ARG A 162 11.27 -6.13 12.37
CA ARG A 162 9.90 -6.65 12.29
C ARG A 162 9.79 -7.83 11.32
N LYS A 163 9.03 -8.85 11.72
CA LYS A 163 8.71 -10.03 10.88
C LYS A 163 7.74 -9.66 9.76
N PHE A 164 8.28 -9.41 8.58
CA PHE A 164 7.52 -8.98 7.40
C PHE A 164 6.45 -9.97 6.92
N GLY A 165 6.68 -11.29 7.04
CA GLY A 165 5.87 -12.33 6.39
C GLY A 165 4.36 -12.33 6.71
N PHE A 166 3.96 -11.86 7.90
CA PHE A 166 2.55 -11.71 8.24
C PHE A 166 1.84 -10.69 7.32
N TYR A 167 2.45 -9.52 7.12
CA TYR A 167 1.87 -8.47 6.30
C TYR A 167 1.88 -8.85 4.82
N LEU A 168 2.89 -9.60 4.36
CA LEU A 168 2.92 -10.13 3.00
C LEU A 168 1.67 -10.96 2.69
N ILE A 169 1.31 -11.90 3.58
CA ILE A 169 0.19 -12.83 3.38
C ILE A 169 -1.18 -12.17 3.61
N TYR A 170 -1.31 -11.32 4.63
CA TYR A 170 -2.63 -10.78 5.05
C TYR A 170 -2.93 -9.36 4.54
N THR A 171 -1.92 -8.59 4.11
CA THR A 171 -2.10 -7.23 3.59
C THR A 171 -1.75 -7.15 2.10
N TYR A 172 -0.50 -7.46 1.72
CA TYR A 172 -0.04 -7.30 0.35
C TYR A 172 -0.74 -8.26 -0.62
N LEU A 173 -0.68 -9.58 -0.38
CA LEU A 173 -1.24 -10.58 -1.31
C LEU A 173 -2.74 -10.37 -1.60
N PRO A 174 -3.64 -10.14 -0.63
CA PRO A 174 -5.05 -9.92 -0.93
C PRO A 174 -5.29 -8.60 -1.68
N SER A 175 -4.50 -7.55 -1.41
CA SER A 175 -4.64 -6.28 -2.13
C SER A 175 -4.21 -6.39 -3.60
N ILE A 176 -3.19 -7.19 -3.92
CA ILE A 176 -2.79 -7.53 -5.29
C ILE A 176 -3.92 -8.29 -5.99
N LEU A 177 -4.54 -9.26 -5.32
CA LEU A 177 -5.66 -10.02 -5.87
C LEU A 177 -6.89 -9.13 -6.13
N ILE A 178 -7.18 -8.15 -5.27
CA ILE A 178 -8.28 -7.19 -5.51
C ILE A 178 -7.97 -6.29 -6.72
N VAL A 179 -6.74 -5.80 -6.86
CA VAL A 179 -6.32 -5.04 -8.06
C VAL A 179 -6.39 -5.89 -9.34
N ALA A 180 -6.05 -7.18 -9.25
CA ALA A 180 -6.20 -8.12 -10.38
C ALA A 180 -7.69 -8.36 -10.73
N ILE A 181 -8.58 -8.45 -9.75
CA ILE A 181 -10.04 -8.55 -9.99
C ILE A 181 -10.55 -7.29 -10.69
N SER A 182 -10.06 -6.10 -10.32
CA SER A 182 -10.42 -4.84 -10.99
C SER A 182 -9.76 -4.63 -12.35
N TRP A 183 -8.82 -5.50 -12.76
CA TRP A 183 -8.30 -5.59 -14.13
C TRP A 183 -9.15 -6.53 -15.00
N ILE A 184 -9.69 -7.61 -14.42
CA ILE A 184 -10.62 -8.54 -15.12
C ILE A 184 -11.88 -7.82 -15.64
N SER A 185 -12.32 -6.71 -15.01
CA SER A 185 -13.50 -5.97 -15.46
C SER A 185 -13.39 -5.37 -16.87
N PHE A 186 -12.18 -5.17 -17.41
CA PHE A 186 -12.01 -4.69 -18.79
C PHE A 186 -12.34 -5.77 -19.85
N TRP A 187 -12.25 -7.06 -19.49
CA TRP A 187 -12.56 -8.18 -20.40
C TRP A 187 -14.07 -8.46 -20.52
N ILE A 188 -14.88 -7.89 -19.63
CA ILE A 188 -16.34 -8.05 -19.62
C ILE A 188 -16.94 -7.01 -20.58
N ASP A 189 -17.89 -7.37 -21.46
CA ASP A 189 -18.57 -6.43 -22.36
C ASP A 189 -19.13 -5.20 -21.62
N TYR A 190 -18.91 -3.99 -22.15
CA TYR A 190 -19.42 -2.73 -21.59
C TYR A 190 -20.95 -2.71 -21.46
N LYS A 191 -21.67 -3.54 -22.23
CA LYS A 191 -23.13 -3.74 -22.12
C LYS A 191 -23.53 -4.43 -20.82
N ALA A 192 -22.66 -5.23 -20.21
CA ALA A 192 -22.88 -5.89 -18.92
C ALA A 192 -22.65 -4.94 -17.72
N VAL A 193 -23.29 -3.77 -17.77
CA VAL A 193 -23.21 -2.70 -16.76
C VAL A 193 -23.35 -3.19 -15.30
N PRO A 194 -24.29 -4.09 -14.94
CA PRO A 194 -24.41 -4.57 -13.57
C PRO A 194 -23.18 -5.32 -13.08
N ALA A 195 -22.50 -6.08 -13.95
CA ALA A 195 -21.30 -6.84 -13.61
C ALA A 195 -20.09 -5.92 -13.37
N ARG A 196 -19.79 -5.03 -14.34
CA ARG A 196 -18.65 -4.09 -14.22
C ARG A 196 -18.76 -3.18 -12.99
N ILE A 197 -19.94 -2.58 -12.73
CA ILE A 197 -20.15 -1.72 -11.56
C ILE A 197 -19.96 -2.51 -10.25
N THR A 198 -20.58 -3.69 -10.15
CA THR A 198 -20.54 -4.49 -8.92
C THR A 198 -19.12 -4.93 -8.58
N LEU A 199 -18.34 -5.40 -9.56
CA LEU A 199 -16.94 -5.78 -9.36
C LEU A 199 -16.08 -4.60 -8.88
N GLY A 200 -16.22 -3.43 -9.49
CA GLY A 200 -15.46 -2.24 -9.07
C GLY A 200 -15.85 -1.73 -7.68
N LEU A 201 -17.16 -1.61 -7.38
CA LEU A 201 -17.62 -1.16 -6.06
C LEU A 201 -17.23 -2.13 -4.93
N LEU A 202 -17.36 -3.45 -5.15
CA LEU A 202 -16.92 -4.45 -4.19
C LEU A 202 -15.40 -4.40 -3.97
N SER A 203 -14.62 -4.15 -5.03
CA SER A 203 -13.16 -4.03 -4.93
C SER A 203 -12.74 -2.79 -4.12
N VAL A 204 -13.39 -1.63 -4.33
CA VAL A 204 -13.15 -0.43 -3.50
C VAL A 204 -13.52 -0.69 -2.04
N LEU A 205 -14.69 -1.28 -1.79
CA LEU A 205 -15.15 -1.58 -0.42
C LEU A 205 -14.21 -2.58 0.28
N ALA A 206 -13.73 -3.60 -0.43
CA ALA A 206 -12.79 -4.58 0.10
C ALA A 206 -11.46 -3.94 0.50
N LEU A 207 -10.85 -3.12 -0.37
CA LEU A 207 -9.61 -2.41 -0.05
C LEU A 207 -9.79 -1.42 1.10
N MET A 208 -10.87 -0.65 1.13
CA MET A 208 -11.17 0.28 2.24
C MET A 208 -11.35 -0.46 3.58
N THR A 209 -12.02 -1.61 3.56
CA THR A 209 -12.21 -2.47 4.74
C THR A 209 -10.88 -3.03 5.22
N GLN A 210 -10.04 -3.55 4.31
CA GLN A 210 -8.71 -4.06 4.61
C GLN A 210 -7.76 -2.98 5.14
N ALA A 211 -7.82 -1.76 4.57
CA ALA A 211 -7.05 -0.61 5.02
C ALA A 211 -7.44 -0.19 6.43
N SER A 212 -8.75 -0.07 6.72
CA SER A 212 -9.27 0.22 8.06
C SER A 212 -8.82 -0.84 9.09
N ALA A 213 -8.98 -2.13 8.76
CA ALA A 213 -8.56 -3.25 9.60
C ALA A 213 -7.03 -3.30 9.83
N THR A 214 -6.23 -2.76 8.90
CA THR A 214 -4.78 -2.60 9.06
C THR A 214 -4.48 -1.44 10.00
N VAL A 215 -5.03 -0.24 9.73
CA VAL A 215 -4.79 0.97 10.53
C VAL A 215 -5.21 0.81 11.99
N GLN A 216 -6.29 0.07 12.28
CA GLN A 216 -6.73 -0.22 13.66
C GLN A 216 -5.72 -1.01 14.49
N LYS A 217 -4.83 -1.80 13.86
CA LYS A 217 -3.81 -2.60 14.56
C LYS A 217 -2.54 -1.82 14.85
N LEU A 218 -2.36 -0.63 14.26
CA LEU A 218 -1.20 0.23 14.48
C LEU A 218 -1.50 1.36 15.47
N PRO A 219 -0.50 1.84 16.21
CA PRO A 219 -0.63 3.12 16.90
C PRO A 219 -0.87 4.24 15.90
N ARG A 220 -1.79 5.17 16.23
CA ARG A 220 -2.05 6.35 15.40
C ARG A 220 -0.80 7.23 15.34
N VAL A 221 -0.31 7.48 14.13
CA VAL A 221 0.78 8.41 13.81
C VAL A 221 0.30 9.38 12.73
N SER A 222 0.81 10.61 12.74
CA SER A 222 0.40 11.68 11.82
C SER A 222 1.11 11.65 10.46
N TYR A 223 2.26 10.98 10.37
CA TYR A 223 3.03 10.85 9.14
C TYR A 223 2.61 9.64 8.31
N VAL A 224 2.87 9.72 7.00
CA VAL A 224 2.61 8.65 6.04
C VAL A 224 3.58 7.48 6.26
N LYS A 225 3.06 6.26 6.24
CA LYS A 225 3.80 5.00 6.34
C LYS A 225 3.85 4.31 4.96
N ALA A 226 4.85 3.48 4.70
CA ALA A 226 4.98 2.71 3.46
C ALA A 226 3.71 1.88 3.15
N ILE A 227 3.10 1.27 4.18
CA ILE A 227 1.81 0.56 4.04
C ILE A 227 0.64 1.47 3.63
N ASP A 228 0.63 2.74 4.03
CA ASP A 228 -0.41 3.68 3.59
C ASP A 228 -0.25 3.97 2.10
N VAL A 229 0.99 4.24 1.66
CA VAL A 229 1.32 4.49 0.23
C VAL A 229 0.89 3.31 -0.63
N TRP A 230 1.15 2.08 -0.17
CA TRP A 230 0.69 0.87 -0.85
C TRP A 230 -0.83 0.80 -0.98
N LEU A 231 -1.55 0.96 0.13
CA LEU A 231 -3.01 0.86 0.15
C LEU A 231 -3.68 1.98 -0.65
N PHE A 232 -3.15 3.21 -0.59
CA PHE A 232 -3.61 4.33 -1.42
C PHE A 232 -3.34 4.11 -2.91
N ALA A 233 -2.20 3.54 -3.29
CA ALA A 233 -1.91 3.19 -4.67
C ALA A 233 -2.88 2.11 -5.19
N CYS A 234 -3.04 0.99 -4.47
CA CYS A 234 -4.02 -0.04 -4.79
C CYS A 234 -5.44 0.54 -4.94
N LEU A 235 -5.87 1.39 -4.00
CA LEU A 235 -7.16 2.08 -4.08
C LEU A 235 -7.27 2.97 -5.33
N ALA A 236 -6.23 3.75 -5.65
CA ALA A 236 -6.22 4.60 -6.84
C ALA A 236 -6.33 3.78 -8.13
N PHE A 237 -5.66 2.62 -8.21
CA PHE A 237 -5.80 1.67 -9.32
C PHE A 237 -7.23 1.12 -9.44
N VAL A 238 -7.89 0.73 -8.34
CA VAL A 238 -9.28 0.25 -8.41
C VAL A 238 -10.27 1.38 -8.75
N VAL A 239 -10.05 2.59 -8.23
CA VAL A 239 -10.88 3.76 -8.60
C VAL A 239 -10.67 4.15 -10.07
N ALA A 240 -9.46 3.99 -10.61
CA ALA A 240 -9.18 4.23 -12.02
C ALA A 240 -9.98 3.31 -12.96
N SER A 241 -10.18 2.02 -12.61
CA SER A 241 -11.01 1.13 -13.45
C SER A 241 -12.51 1.44 -13.35
N LEU A 242 -12.99 1.96 -12.20
CA LEU A 242 -14.35 2.51 -12.10
C LEU A 242 -14.55 3.78 -12.94
N LEU A 243 -13.54 4.66 -12.98
CA LEU A 243 -13.56 5.88 -13.79
C LEU A 243 -13.50 5.55 -15.29
N GLU A 244 -12.67 4.60 -15.69
CA GLU A 244 -12.61 4.02 -17.04
C GLU A 244 -13.99 3.52 -17.47
N PHE A 245 -14.63 2.66 -16.67
CA PHE A 245 -15.97 2.16 -16.97
C PHE A 245 -17.00 3.29 -17.12
N ALA A 246 -16.95 4.30 -16.25
CA ALA A 246 -17.84 5.46 -16.34
C ALA A 246 -17.64 6.26 -17.65
N LEU A 247 -16.40 6.37 -18.14
CA LEU A 247 -16.07 7.00 -19.41
C LEU A 247 -16.59 6.16 -20.60
N VAL A 248 -16.33 4.85 -20.64
CA VAL A 248 -16.83 3.97 -21.71
C VAL A 248 -18.36 3.95 -21.76
N ASN A 249 -19.04 3.80 -20.62
CA ASN A 249 -20.50 3.84 -20.54
C ASN A 249 -21.07 5.21 -20.96
N MET A 250 -20.39 6.31 -20.63
CA MET A 250 -20.77 7.64 -21.12
C MET A 250 -20.62 7.75 -22.65
N ILE A 251 -19.55 7.23 -23.23
CA ILE A 251 -19.32 7.24 -24.69
C ILE A 251 -20.38 6.37 -25.38
N ALA A 252 -20.62 5.15 -24.90
CA ALA A 252 -21.64 4.24 -25.41
C ALA A 252 -23.05 4.87 -25.40
N ARG A 253 -23.49 5.44 -24.26
CA ARG A 253 -24.79 6.11 -24.16
C ARG A 253 -24.90 7.36 -25.04
N ARG A 254 -23.80 8.08 -25.28
CA ARG A 254 -23.78 9.20 -26.25
C ARG A 254 -23.95 8.69 -27.68
N ARG A 255 -23.37 7.54 -28.03
CA ARG A 255 -23.49 6.88 -29.34
C ARG A 255 -24.91 6.37 -29.59
N GLU A 256 -25.52 5.64 -28.64
CA GLU A 256 -26.92 5.18 -28.72
C GLU A 256 -27.89 6.34 -28.99
N ARG A 257 -27.74 7.46 -28.26
CA ARG A 257 -28.56 8.67 -28.44
C ARG A 257 -28.33 9.38 -29.78
N ARG A 258 -27.16 9.25 -30.40
CA ARG A 258 -26.87 9.77 -31.75
C ARG A 258 -27.51 8.89 -32.81
N GLN A 259 -27.30 7.57 -32.72
CA GLN A 259 -27.91 6.58 -33.63
C GLN A 259 -29.43 6.70 -33.65
N ALA A 260 -30.09 6.75 -32.47
CA ALA A 260 -31.54 6.93 -32.38
C ALA A 260 -32.03 8.26 -33.01
N ARG A 261 -31.21 9.33 -32.99
CA ARG A 261 -31.53 10.59 -33.68
C ARG A 261 -31.34 10.51 -35.18
N ASP A 262 -30.26 9.89 -35.64
CA ASP A 262 -29.96 9.77 -37.07
C ASP A 262 -30.92 8.80 -37.77
N ASP A 263 -31.32 7.71 -37.12
CA ASP A 263 -32.36 6.78 -37.60
C ASP A 263 -33.72 7.48 -37.72
N LEU A 264 -34.14 8.24 -36.71
CA LEU A 264 -35.39 9.03 -36.74
C LEU A 264 -35.36 10.08 -37.86
N ARG A 265 -34.20 10.69 -38.11
CA ARG A 265 -33.99 11.63 -39.22
C ARG A 265 -34.02 10.93 -40.57
N GLY A 266 -33.52 9.69 -40.63
CA GLY A 266 -33.58 8.80 -41.79
C GLY A 266 -34.99 8.37 -42.16
N THR A 267 -35.82 7.97 -41.19
CA THR A 267 -37.24 7.63 -41.41
C THR A 267 -38.04 8.85 -41.86
N MET A 268 -37.96 9.99 -41.16
CA MET A 268 -38.61 11.24 -41.62
C MET A 268 -38.22 11.62 -43.06
N THR A 269 -36.94 11.48 -43.43
CA THR A 269 -36.47 11.79 -44.79
C THR A 269 -37.03 10.80 -45.84
N ARG A 270 -37.24 9.54 -45.47
CA ARG A 270 -37.90 8.54 -46.33
C ARG A 270 -39.40 8.83 -46.49
N GLU A 271 -40.10 9.16 -45.41
CA GLU A 271 -41.52 9.52 -45.46
C GLU A 271 -41.77 10.80 -46.27
N MET A 272 -40.97 11.85 -46.09
CA MET A 272 -41.05 13.06 -46.92
C MET A 272 -40.81 12.78 -48.42
N ARG A 273 -39.97 11.79 -48.78
CA ARG A 273 -39.82 11.37 -50.18
C ARG A 273 -41.04 10.62 -50.71
N MET A 274 -41.64 9.74 -49.91
CA MET A 274 -42.86 9.00 -50.28
C MET A 274 -44.04 9.96 -50.49
N LEU A 275 -44.27 10.90 -49.56
CA LEU A 275 -45.26 11.97 -49.69
C LEU A 275 -45.01 12.83 -50.94
N ARG A 276 -43.76 13.24 -51.19
CA ARG A 276 -43.40 14.05 -52.37
C ARG A 276 -43.54 13.29 -53.69
N GLY A 277 -43.37 11.96 -53.69
CA GLY A 277 -43.62 11.09 -54.84
C GLY A 277 -45.11 11.01 -55.18
N ASN A 278 -45.97 10.90 -54.17
CA ASN A 278 -47.42 10.80 -54.34
C ASN A 278 -48.11 12.15 -54.67
N LEU A 279 -47.41 13.28 -54.49
CA LEU A 279 -47.91 14.63 -54.79
C LEU A 279 -47.54 15.15 -56.19
N LEU A 280 -46.85 14.36 -57.02
CA LEU A 280 -46.62 14.69 -58.42
C LEU A 280 -47.76 14.12 -59.29
N PRO A 281 -48.59 14.97 -59.94
CA PRO A 281 -49.67 14.47 -60.79
C PRO A 281 -49.10 13.74 -62.01
N GLN A 282 -49.71 12.59 -62.33
CA GLN A 282 -49.42 11.82 -63.54
C GLN A 282 -50.01 12.56 -64.75
N GLN A 283 -49.31 13.60 -65.25
CA GLN A 283 -49.82 14.42 -66.35
C GLN A 283 -49.67 13.70 -67.70
N GLN A 284 -50.74 13.02 -68.11
CA GLN A 284 -50.84 12.23 -69.33
C GLN A 284 -51.65 12.96 -70.41
N LYS A 285 -51.01 13.32 -71.55
CA LYS A 285 -51.53 13.43 -72.95
C LYS A 285 -50.56 14.28 -73.81
N ARG A 286 -50.09 13.91 -75.01
CA ARG A 286 -50.72 13.56 -76.34
C ARG A 286 -50.78 14.79 -77.31
N PRO A 287 -50.98 14.65 -78.65
CA PRO A 287 -49.98 15.12 -79.64
C PRO A 287 -50.48 16.15 -80.70
N ARG A 288 -49.68 16.37 -81.77
CA ARG A 288 -49.81 17.27 -82.97
C ARG A 288 -49.14 18.65 -82.82
N GLY A 289 -48.57 19.27 -83.86
CA GLY A 289 -48.32 18.78 -85.24
C GLY A 289 -47.75 19.85 -86.21
N SER A 290 -47.17 19.37 -87.32
CA SER A 290 -46.98 19.98 -88.67
C SER A 290 -46.69 21.48 -88.88
N THR A 291 -45.59 21.74 -89.60
CA THR A 291 -45.53 22.65 -90.77
C THR A 291 -44.41 22.21 -91.73
N ASP A 292 -44.79 21.71 -92.93
CA ASP A 292 -44.40 22.14 -94.29
C ASP A 292 -43.00 22.76 -94.54
N ALA A 293 -42.23 22.50 -95.60
CA ALA A 293 -42.24 21.53 -96.73
C ALA A 293 -40.79 21.54 -97.35
N ASN A 294 -40.36 20.87 -98.43
CA ASN A 294 -40.98 20.06 -99.51
C ASN A 294 -39.90 19.09 -100.13
N SER A 295 -40.23 18.36 -101.22
CA SER A 295 -39.39 17.90 -102.37
C SER A 295 -37.84 17.84 -102.26
N SER A 296 -37.10 16.82 -102.72
CA SER A 296 -37.43 15.72 -103.66
C SER A 296 -36.28 14.71 -103.83
N GLY A 297 -36.61 13.44 -104.10
CA GLY A 297 -35.84 12.53 -104.99
C GLY A 297 -34.70 11.70 -104.39
N GLY A 298 -34.56 10.46 -104.89
CA GLY A 298 -33.40 9.57 -104.68
C GLY A 298 -33.76 8.18 -104.17
N ASP A 299 -33.77 7.20 -105.08
CA ASP A 299 -33.95 5.77 -104.81
C ASP A 299 -32.64 5.07 -104.34
N ASP A 300 -32.75 3.76 -104.11
CA ASP A 300 -31.69 2.74 -104.03
C ASP A 300 -30.72 2.72 -102.83
N ASP A 301 -30.17 1.59 -102.38
CA ASP A 301 -30.62 0.17 -102.33
C ASP A 301 -29.61 -0.57 -101.39
N LEU A 302 -29.84 -1.86 -101.09
CA LEU A 302 -28.86 -2.88 -100.63
C LEU A 302 -28.26 -2.79 -99.21
N ARG A 303 -28.48 -3.89 -98.45
CA ARG A 303 -27.53 -4.74 -97.66
C ARG A 303 -26.55 -4.05 -96.66
N GLU A 304 -26.16 -4.64 -95.53
CA GLU A 304 -25.79 -6.04 -95.26
C GLU A 304 -25.77 -6.32 -93.73
N ASP A 305 -25.80 -7.59 -93.32
CA ASP A 305 -25.75 -8.03 -91.92
C ASP A 305 -24.35 -7.87 -91.28
N ALA A 306 -24.28 -7.57 -89.97
CA ALA A 306 -23.20 -8.05 -89.08
C ALA A 306 -23.49 -7.83 -87.58
N ASP A 307 -23.59 -8.93 -86.82
CA ASP A 307 -23.38 -8.94 -85.37
C ASP A 307 -21.89 -8.74 -85.03
N THR A 308 -21.54 -7.77 -84.17
CA THR A 308 -20.55 -8.04 -83.09
C THR A 308 -20.56 -6.99 -81.98
N ALA A 309 -20.19 -7.44 -80.77
CA ALA A 309 -20.13 -6.59 -79.57
C ALA A 309 -18.85 -5.73 -79.50
N SER A 310 -18.93 -4.55 -78.84
CA SER A 310 -18.20 -4.29 -77.58
C SER A 310 -18.28 -2.84 -77.04
N ALA A 311 -18.12 -2.72 -75.72
CA ALA A 311 -17.47 -1.63 -74.98
C ALA A 311 -17.82 -0.13 -75.30
N GLY A 312 -18.89 0.38 -74.68
CA GLY A 312 -19.29 1.82 -74.71
C GLY A 312 -19.43 2.50 -73.33
N ARG A 313 -18.39 2.43 -72.48
CA ARG A 313 -18.40 2.86 -71.06
C ARG A 313 -18.70 4.36 -70.85
N ARG A 314 -19.95 4.74 -70.49
CA ARG A 314 -20.27 6.07 -69.93
C ARG A 314 -20.36 6.04 -68.39
N LYS A 315 -19.52 6.88 -67.75
CA LYS A 315 -19.30 6.93 -66.29
C LYS A 315 -20.47 7.58 -65.54
N GLY A 316 -21.32 6.77 -64.91
CA GLY A 316 -22.14 7.23 -63.78
C GLY A 316 -21.29 7.34 -62.52
N LYS A 317 -20.78 8.53 -62.19
CA LYS A 317 -20.12 8.79 -60.89
C LYS A 317 -21.16 8.88 -59.77
N SER A 318 -21.59 7.73 -59.24
CA SER A 318 -22.23 7.65 -57.92
C SER A 318 -21.21 7.12 -56.91
N ALA A 319 -20.36 8.03 -56.42
CA ALA A 319 -19.42 7.75 -55.33
C ALA A 319 -19.93 8.46 -54.07
N ASN A 320 -20.85 7.82 -53.36
CA ASN A 320 -21.29 8.25 -52.03
C ASN A 320 -20.91 7.20 -50.99
N SER A 321 -19.60 6.97 -50.84
CA SER A 321 -19.02 6.15 -49.78
C SER A 321 -19.06 6.90 -48.45
N ARG A 322 -20.27 7.13 -47.93
CA ARG A 322 -20.47 7.44 -46.51
C ARG A 322 -20.58 6.12 -45.76
N GLN A 323 -19.42 5.59 -45.34
CA GLN A 323 -19.40 4.67 -44.20
C GLN A 323 -20.10 5.39 -43.03
N PRO A 324 -20.97 4.70 -42.27
CA PRO A 324 -21.72 5.36 -41.22
C PRO A 324 -20.78 5.64 -40.05
N ALA A 325 -20.85 6.86 -39.49
CA ALA A 325 -20.08 7.26 -38.31
C ALA A 325 -20.33 6.36 -37.07
N SER A 326 -21.35 5.50 -37.12
CA SER A 326 -21.61 4.47 -36.13
C SER A 326 -20.49 3.45 -35.97
N ALA A 327 -19.81 3.02 -37.05
CA ALA A 327 -18.78 1.98 -36.98
C ALA A 327 -17.44 2.50 -36.44
N GLU A 328 -17.07 3.72 -36.84
CA GLU A 328 -15.82 4.38 -36.41
C GLU A 328 -15.85 4.73 -34.91
N GLU A 329 -17.03 5.09 -34.36
CA GLU A 329 -17.21 5.31 -32.92
C GLU A 329 -17.41 4.00 -32.11
N GLU A 330 -17.72 2.86 -32.74
CA GLU A 330 -17.75 1.54 -32.07
C GLU A 330 -16.33 1.06 -31.75
N PHE A 331 -15.51 1.03 -32.80
CA PHE A 331 -14.09 0.73 -32.74
C PHE A 331 -13.40 1.58 -31.67
N ARG A 332 -13.79 2.85 -31.53
CA ARG A 332 -13.20 3.78 -30.56
C ARG A 332 -13.54 3.47 -29.09
N ALA A 333 -14.68 2.86 -28.78
CA ALA A 333 -14.99 2.44 -27.41
C ALA A 333 -14.26 1.14 -27.06
N GLU A 334 -14.28 0.16 -27.96
CA GLU A 334 -13.58 -1.12 -27.83
C GLU A 334 -12.04 -0.94 -27.81
N THR A 335 -11.51 0.04 -28.55
CA THR A 335 -10.10 0.45 -28.49
C THR A 335 -9.71 1.00 -27.10
N VAL A 336 -10.62 1.66 -26.37
CA VAL A 336 -10.33 2.15 -25.02
C VAL A 336 -10.18 0.97 -24.06
N ASP A 337 -11.15 0.06 -23.99
CA ASP A 337 -11.07 -1.18 -23.18
C ASP A 337 -9.79 -1.97 -23.50
N ASN A 338 -9.45 -2.14 -24.79
CA ASN A 338 -8.25 -2.85 -25.25
C ASN A 338 -6.94 -2.16 -24.83
N VAL A 339 -6.87 -0.82 -24.89
CA VAL A 339 -5.68 -0.07 -24.43
C VAL A 339 -5.53 -0.18 -22.90
N PHE A 340 -6.61 0.00 -22.15
CA PHE A 340 -6.57 -0.12 -20.68
C PHE A 340 -6.20 -1.54 -20.22
N THR A 341 -6.60 -2.58 -20.96
CA THR A 341 -6.23 -3.98 -20.70
C THR A 341 -4.71 -4.19 -20.66
N ILE A 342 -3.92 -3.44 -21.42
CA ILE A 342 -2.45 -3.51 -21.44
C ILE A 342 -1.80 -2.46 -20.52
N VAL A 343 -2.28 -1.22 -20.55
CA VAL A 343 -1.69 -0.10 -19.79
C VAL A 343 -1.86 -0.31 -18.29
N TYR A 344 -3.01 -0.79 -17.84
CA TYR A 344 -3.30 -0.98 -16.42
C TYR A 344 -2.32 -1.93 -15.69
N PRO A 345 -2.11 -3.19 -16.14
CA PRO A 345 -1.15 -4.08 -15.49
C PRO A 345 0.29 -3.60 -15.67
N ALA A 346 0.64 -2.95 -16.79
CA ALA A 346 1.98 -2.38 -16.99
C ALA A 346 2.28 -1.26 -15.97
N CYS A 347 1.34 -0.36 -15.72
CA CYS A 347 1.45 0.68 -14.69
C CYS A 347 1.52 0.08 -13.28
N PHE A 348 0.74 -0.97 -12.98
CA PHE A 348 0.78 -1.63 -11.67
C PHE A 348 2.11 -2.39 -11.45
N LEU A 349 2.67 -3.02 -12.48
CA LEU A 349 4.00 -3.64 -12.42
C LEU A 349 5.11 -2.60 -12.23
N ALA A 350 5.05 -1.47 -12.93
CA ALA A 350 5.98 -0.36 -12.74
C ALA A 350 5.90 0.21 -11.32
N PHE A 351 4.68 0.41 -10.78
CA PHE A 351 4.48 0.80 -9.38
C PHE A 351 5.09 -0.22 -8.41
N ASN A 352 4.87 -1.51 -8.62
CA ASN A 352 5.47 -2.56 -7.79
C ASN A 352 7.00 -2.47 -7.78
N LEU A 353 7.63 -2.39 -8.96
CA LEU A 353 9.09 -2.26 -9.07
C LEU A 353 9.61 -1.06 -8.27
N VAL A 354 9.01 0.13 -8.44
CA VAL A 354 9.41 1.34 -7.70
C VAL A 354 9.16 1.20 -6.19
N TYR A 355 8.01 0.66 -5.79
CA TYR A 355 7.64 0.49 -4.39
C TYR A 355 8.59 -0.45 -3.65
N TRP A 356 8.80 -1.67 -4.18
CA TRP A 356 9.65 -2.67 -3.55
C TRP A 356 11.12 -2.25 -3.57
N LEU A 357 11.61 -1.63 -4.65
CA LEU A 357 12.98 -1.09 -4.68
C LEU A 357 13.18 0.00 -3.62
N THR A 358 12.23 0.93 -3.48
CA THR A 358 12.30 1.99 -2.47
C THR A 358 12.27 1.43 -1.05
N TYR A 359 11.27 0.63 -0.68
CA TYR A 359 11.04 0.28 0.72
C TYR A 359 11.77 -0.98 1.22
N MET A 360 12.26 -1.86 0.33
CA MET A 360 13.08 -3.02 0.74
C MET A 360 14.58 -2.74 0.67
N PHE A 361 15.06 -2.06 -0.37
CA PHE A 361 16.50 -1.89 -0.62
C PHE A 361 17.04 -0.56 -0.12
N TYR A 362 16.25 0.52 -0.17
CA TYR A 362 16.64 1.80 0.44
C TYR A 362 16.38 1.76 1.96
N LYS A 363 17.20 0.99 2.69
CA LYS A 363 17.31 1.13 4.15
C LYS A 363 17.80 2.55 4.44
N ALA A 364 16.85 3.44 4.75
CA ALA A 364 17.15 4.74 5.30
C ALA A 364 17.93 4.55 6.61
N VAL A 365 19.17 5.04 6.62
CA VAL A 365 20.10 5.07 7.77
C VAL A 365 19.62 6.10 8.79
#